data_AF-A0A9D7DDH2-F1
#
_entry.id   AF-A0A9D7DDH2-F1
#
_cell.length_a   1.000
_cell.length_b   1.000
_cell.length_c   1.000
_cell.angle_alpha   90.00
_cell.angle_beta   90.00
_cell.angle_gamma   90.00
#
_symmetry.space_group_name_H-M   'P 1'
#
loop_
_entity.id
_entity.type
_entity.pdbx_description
1 polymer ?
#
loop_
_entity_poly.entity_id
_entity_poly.type
_entity_poly.pdbx_seq_one_letter_code
_entity_poly.pdbx_strand_id
1 'polypeptide(L)'
;MELLQKYLPQRYQAATAHVVDSEGNFSEQIDVVVFDRQYSPFIFNYQGQTIIPAESVYAAFEAKQAINAELVRYAQNKVASVRKLKRTSLPIPHAGGTFPPKLLIPILGGILAFESDWSPALGQPLADALAAADDDGVLDFGCVAAHGYFFRDQQSGTIETHIAGKPATGFLFRLISQLQFSGTVPMIDVQAYARWLTI
;
A
#
# COMPACT_ATOMS: atom_id res chain seq x y z
N MET A 1 8.81 -7.77 6.13
CA MET A 1 8.49 -8.56 4.92
C MET A 1 7.93 -9.95 5.27
N GLU A 2 8.70 -10.80 5.94
CA GLU A 2 8.34 -12.22 6.21
C GLU A 2 6.97 -12.42 6.86
N LEU A 3 6.60 -11.57 7.82
CA LEU A 3 5.29 -11.61 8.48
C LEU A 3 4.14 -11.54 7.46
N LEU A 4 4.22 -10.61 6.50
CA LEU A 4 3.16 -10.43 5.50
C LEU A 4 3.13 -11.61 4.52
N GLN A 5 4.29 -12.04 4.04
CA GLN A 5 4.41 -13.17 3.11
C GLN A 5 3.89 -14.48 3.73
N LYS A 6 4.07 -14.67 5.05
CA LYS A 6 3.66 -15.87 5.76
C LYS A 6 2.16 -15.91 6.08
N TYR A 7 1.57 -14.76 6.42
CA TYR A 7 0.23 -14.73 7.02
C TYR A 7 -0.85 -14.05 6.16
N LEU A 8 -0.49 -13.29 5.13
CA LEU A 8 -1.50 -12.81 4.18
C LEU A 8 -2.04 -13.98 3.34
N PRO A 9 -3.32 -13.93 2.93
CA PRO A 9 -3.86 -14.86 1.94
C PRO A 9 -3.01 -14.89 0.67
N GLN A 10 -2.84 -16.08 0.07
CA GLN A 10 -1.91 -16.32 -1.06
C GLN A 10 -2.15 -15.45 -2.31
N ARG A 11 -3.36 -14.91 -2.47
CA ARG A 11 -3.69 -13.94 -3.52
C ARG A 11 -2.91 -12.63 -3.41
N TYR A 12 -2.39 -12.32 -2.21
CA TYR A 12 -1.54 -11.17 -1.95
C TYR A 12 -0.08 -11.61 -1.91
N GLN A 13 0.78 -10.82 -2.53
CA GLN A 13 2.22 -10.94 -2.44
C GLN A 13 2.77 -9.69 -1.77
N ALA A 14 3.92 -9.82 -1.10
CA ALA A 14 4.62 -8.69 -0.49
C ALA A 14 6.08 -8.69 -0.92
N ALA A 15 6.57 -7.55 -1.42
CA ALA A 15 7.95 -7.39 -1.87
C ALA A 15 8.40 -5.92 -1.80
N THR A 16 9.71 -5.70 -1.83
CA THR A 16 10.30 -4.39 -2.10
C THR A 16 10.32 -4.18 -3.60
N ALA A 17 9.80 -3.05 -4.08
CA ALA A 17 9.63 -2.80 -5.50
C ALA A 17 9.49 -1.31 -5.84
N HIS A 18 9.71 -0.99 -7.11
CA HIS A 18 9.16 0.20 -7.74
C HIS A 18 7.79 -0.12 -8.33
N VAL A 19 6.90 0.88 -8.38
CA VAL A 19 5.60 0.79 -9.04
C VAL A 19 5.65 1.63 -10.32
N VAL A 20 5.07 1.12 -11.40
CA VAL A 20 5.06 1.78 -12.72
C VAL A 20 3.64 1.85 -13.28
N ASP A 21 3.34 2.91 -14.03
CA ASP A 21 2.11 2.99 -14.82
C ASP A 21 2.33 2.83 -16.33
N SER A 22 1.23 2.76 -17.07
CA SER A 22 1.26 2.65 -18.54
C SER A 22 1.75 3.91 -19.26
N GLU A 23 1.92 5.03 -18.56
CA GLU A 23 2.44 6.30 -19.10
C GLU A 23 3.95 6.46 -18.86
N GLY A 24 4.61 5.45 -18.28
CA GLY A 24 6.05 5.45 -18.06
C GLY A 24 6.46 6.19 -16.79
N ASN A 25 5.52 6.56 -15.92
CA ASN A 25 5.82 7.15 -14.62
C ASN A 25 6.18 6.06 -13.62
N PHE A 26 7.14 6.36 -12.75
CA PHE A 26 7.60 5.46 -11.68
C PHE A 26 7.35 6.10 -10.32
N SER A 27 6.98 5.27 -9.35
CA SER A 27 7.02 5.64 -7.93
C SER A 27 8.47 5.70 -7.43
N GLU A 28 8.64 6.20 -6.21
CA GLU A 28 9.85 5.90 -5.43
C GLU A 28 9.95 4.39 -5.14
N GLN A 29 11.13 3.93 -4.68
CA GLN A 29 11.28 2.56 -4.19
C GLN A 29 10.46 2.39 -2.90
N ILE A 30 9.54 1.43 -2.90
CA ILE A 30 8.69 1.14 -1.75
C ILE A 30 9.25 -0.07 -1.00
N ASP A 31 9.46 0.11 0.30
CA ASP A 31 10.03 -0.93 1.16
C ASP A 31 9.16 -2.19 1.18
N VAL A 32 7.83 -2.01 1.26
CA VAL A 32 6.86 -3.08 1.23
C VAL A 32 5.65 -2.70 0.38
N VAL A 33 5.53 -3.31 -0.79
CA VAL A 33 4.32 -3.27 -1.62
C VAL A 33 3.53 -4.55 -1.38
N VAL A 34 2.23 -4.44 -1.13
CA VAL A 34 1.28 -5.56 -1.17
C VAL A 34 0.53 -5.52 -2.48
N PHE A 35 0.59 -6.59 -3.27
CA PHE A 35 0.10 -6.59 -4.64
C PHE A 35 -0.51 -7.93 -5.07
N ASP A 36 -1.29 -7.89 -6.14
CA ASP A 36 -1.89 -9.04 -6.80
C ASP A 36 -0.88 -9.76 -7.69
N ARG A 37 -0.87 -11.10 -7.63
CA ARG A 37 -0.16 -11.93 -8.61
C ARG A 37 -1.00 -12.94 -9.35
N GLN A 38 -2.28 -13.01 -9.03
CA GLN A 38 -3.19 -13.98 -9.63
C GLN A 38 -3.71 -13.51 -10.99
N TYR A 39 -3.93 -12.20 -11.15
CA TYR A 39 -4.53 -11.58 -12.34
C TYR A 39 -3.64 -10.51 -12.97
N SER A 40 -2.52 -10.18 -12.34
CA SER A 40 -1.54 -9.20 -12.82
C SER A 40 -0.37 -9.90 -13.52
N PRO A 41 -0.34 -9.91 -14.87
CA PRO A 41 0.42 -10.90 -15.62
C PRO A 41 1.91 -10.63 -15.70
N PHE A 42 2.35 -9.37 -15.56
CA PHE A 42 3.77 -9.02 -15.63
C PHE A 42 4.27 -8.35 -14.34
N ILE A 43 5.42 -8.84 -13.89
CA ILE A 43 6.30 -8.17 -12.94
C ILE A 43 7.67 -8.25 -13.58
N PHE A 44 8.30 -7.10 -13.77
CA PHE A 44 9.64 -7.06 -14.33
C PHE A 44 10.66 -7.19 -13.21
N ASN A 45 11.67 -8.01 -13.42
CA ASN A 45 12.90 -7.95 -12.66
C ASN A 45 13.96 -7.31 -13.55
N TYR A 46 14.28 -6.06 -13.29
CA TYR A 46 15.28 -5.31 -14.05
C TYR A 46 16.42 -4.89 -13.12
N GLN A 47 17.66 -5.26 -13.46
CA GLN A 47 18.86 -4.96 -12.67
C GLN A 47 18.71 -5.33 -11.17
N GLY A 48 18.04 -6.46 -10.88
CA GLY A 48 17.80 -6.92 -9.51
C GLY A 48 16.71 -6.16 -8.75
N GLN A 49 16.00 -5.24 -9.41
CA GLN A 49 14.85 -4.53 -8.85
C GLN A 49 13.54 -5.09 -9.40
N THR A 50 12.59 -5.31 -8.49
CA THR A 50 11.21 -5.69 -8.83
C THR A 50 10.44 -4.45 -9.27
N ILE A 51 9.74 -4.51 -10.40
CA ILE A 51 8.88 -3.45 -10.92
C ILE A 51 7.47 -4.01 -11.09
N ILE A 52 6.51 -3.32 -10.48
CA ILE A 52 5.13 -3.79 -10.31
C ILE A 52 4.18 -2.81 -11.00
N PRO A 53 3.21 -3.26 -11.83
CA PRO A 53 2.24 -2.36 -12.42
C PRO A 53 1.29 -1.80 -11.37
N ALA A 54 0.95 -0.51 -11.47
CA ALA A 54 0.15 0.23 -10.50
C ALA A 54 -1.24 -0.40 -10.26
N GLU A 55 -1.84 -1.03 -11.27
CA GLU A 55 -3.13 -1.71 -11.17
C GLU A 55 -3.10 -2.88 -10.17
N SER A 56 -1.94 -3.51 -9.99
CA SER A 56 -1.80 -4.67 -9.12
C SER A 56 -1.66 -4.33 -7.63
N VAL A 57 -1.41 -3.07 -7.30
CA VAL A 57 -1.08 -2.65 -5.94
C VAL A 57 -2.33 -2.53 -5.07
N TYR A 58 -2.31 -3.19 -3.91
CA TYR A 58 -3.30 -3.02 -2.84
C TYR A 58 -2.81 -2.07 -1.75
N ALA A 59 -1.54 -2.15 -1.37
CA ALA A 59 -0.98 -1.33 -0.30
C ALA A 59 0.50 -1.00 -0.50
N ALA A 60 0.94 0.12 0.03
CA ALA A 60 2.33 0.56 0.06
C ALA A 60 2.71 0.99 1.48
N PHE A 61 3.82 0.45 2.00
CA PHE A 61 4.35 0.80 3.31
C PHE A 61 5.81 1.18 3.25
N GLU A 62 6.15 2.16 4.07
CA GLU A 62 7.54 2.46 4.44
C GLU A 62 7.91 1.76 5.74
N ALA A 63 9.12 1.22 5.83
CA ALA A 63 9.59 0.51 7.02
C ALA A 63 10.96 1.02 7.50
N LYS A 64 11.03 1.46 8.76
CA LYS A 64 12.29 1.89 9.40
C LYS A 64 12.33 1.49 10.87
N GLN A 65 13.43 1.78 11.55
CA GLN A 65 13.62 1.37 12.94
C GLN A 65 12.77 2.17 13.93
N ALA A 66 12.72 3.49 13.78
CA ALA A 66 12.01 4.39 14.67
C ALA A 66 11.10 5.34 13.90
N ILE A 67 9.91 5.61 14.43
CA ILE A 67 8.98 6.60 13.87
C ILE A 67 9.23 7.99 14.46
N ASN A 68 9.23 9.00 13.59
CA ASN A 68 9.31 10.42 13.91
C ASN A 68 8.66 11.25 12.79
N ALA A 69 8.64 12.58 12.94
CA ALA A 69 7.97 13.48 11.99
C ALA A 69 8.54 13.38 10.58
N GLU A 70 9.86 13.24 10.46
CA GLU A 70 10.53 13.12 9.16
C GLU A 70 10.14 11.82 8.45
N LEU A 71 10.12 10.70 9.18
CA LEU A 71 9.71 9.42 8.63
C LEU A 71 8.24 9.42 8.23
N VAL A 72 7.35 10.01 9.03
CA VAL A 72 5.93 10.12 8.68
C VAL A 72 5.77 10.87 7.35
N ARG A 73 6.42 12.02 7.20
CA ARG A 73 6.42 12.78 5.95
C ARG A 73 7.02 11.99 4.78
N TYR A 74 8.10 11.26 5.03
CA TYR A 74 8.74 10.42 4.02
C TYR A 74 7.82 9.28 3.54
N ALA A 75 7.14 8.62 4.46
CA ALA A 75 6.14 7.59 4.16
C ALA A 75 4.95 8.17 3.37
N GLN A 76 4.46 9.36 3.76
CA GLN A 76 3.39 10.07 3.04
C GLN A 76 3.79 10.34 1.58
N ASN A 77 5.01 10.84 1.34
CA ASN A 77 5.52 11.11 -0.01
C ASN A 77 5.63 9.82 -0.84
N LYS A 78 6.15 8.74 -0.27
CA LYS A 78 6.24 7.44 -0.94
C LYS A 78 4.88 6.89 -1.32
N VAL A 79 3.91 6.92 -0.42
CA VAL A 79 2.53 6.51 -0.70
C VAL A 79 1.92 7.38 -1.81
N ALA A 80 2.10 8.70 -1.73
CA ALA A 80 1.61 9.63 -2.75
C ALA A 80 2.22 9.33 -4.12
N SER A 81 3.51 8.99 -4.18
CA SER A 81 4.19 8.63 -5.44
C SER A 81 3.55 7.42 -6.13
N VAL A 82 2.97 6.49 -5.37
CA VAL A 82 2.23 5.34 -5.90
C VAL A 82 0.80 5.72 -6.26
N ARG A 83 0.10 6.51 -5.44
CA ARG A 83 -1.30 6.89 -5.67
C ARG A 83 -1.49 7.78 -6.91
N LYS A 84 -0.49 8.59 -7.24
CA LYS A 84 -0.48 9.46 -8.44
C LYS A 84 -0.34 8.70 -9.76
N LEU A 85 0.08 7.42 -9.71
CA LEU A 85 0.26 6.60 -10.90
C LEU A 85 -1.07 6.29 -11.58
N LYS A 86 -1.08 6.33 -12.91
CA LYS A 86 -2.26 6.00 -13.70
C LYS A 86 -2.57 4.51 -13.62
N ARG A 87 -3.86 4.19 -13.39
CA ARG A 87 -4.34 2.81 -13.35
C ARG A 87 -5.44 2.60 -14.36
N THR A 88 -5.24 1.61 -15.23
CA THR A 88 -6.23 1.15 -16.20
C THR A 88 -7.26 0.23 -15.54
N SER A 89 -8.43 0.09 -16.18
CA SER A 89 -9.46 -0.86 -15.78
C SER A 89 -10.28 -1.24 -17.00
N LEU A 90 -10.19 -2.50 -17.41
CA LEU A 90 -10.97 -3.08 -18.50
C LEU A 90 -12.24 -3.77 -17.97
N PRO A 91 -13.26 -3.97 -18.82
CA PRO A 91 -14.37 -4.87 -18.52
C PRO A 91 -13.85 -6.27 -18.18
N ILE A 92 -14.48 -6.96 -17.24
CA ILE A 92 -13.98 -8.25 -16.71
C ILE A 92 -14.85 -9.39 -17.24
N PRO A 93 -14.37 -10.21 -18.17
CA PRO A 93 -15.06 -11.43 -18.58
C PRO A 93 -15.12 -12.44 -17.43
N HIS A 94 -16.28 -13.05 -17.23
CA HIS A 94 -16.48 -14.11 -16.24
C HIS A 94 -17.53 -15.12 -16.76
N ALA A 95 -17.73 -16.22 -16.03
CA ALA A 95 -18.61 -17.31 -16.47
C ALA A 95 -20.05 -16.89 -16.80
N GLY A 96 -20.54 -15.79 -16.22
CA GLY A 96 -21.90 -15.29 -16.43
C GLY A 96 -22.01 -14.14 -17.43
N GLY A 97 -20.93 -13.75 -18.11
CA GLY A 97 -20.92 -12.62 -19.03
C GLY A 97 -19.71 -11.72 -18.83
N THR A 98 -19.94 -10.42 -18.73
CA THR A 98 -18.88 -9.42 -18.58
C THR A 98 -19.32 -8.33 -17.62
N PHE A 99 -18.55 -8.13 -16.56
CA PHE A 99 -18.74 -6.97 -15.69
C PHE A 99 -18.20 -5.71 -16.38
N PRO A 100 -18.80 -4.54 -16.14
CA PRO A 100 -18.19 -3.28 -16.54
C PRO A 100 -16.81 -3.11 -15.88
N PRO A 101 -15.97 -2.18 -16.38
CA PRO A 101 -14.70 -1.85 -15.74
C PRO A 101 -14.88 -1.63 -14.24
N LYS A 102 -14.07 -2.31 -13.44
CA LYS A 102 -14.12 -2.17 -11.98
C LYS A 102 -13.65 -0.76 -11.60
N LEU A 103 -14.36 -0.13 -10.67
CA LEU A 103 -13.86 1.10 -10.04
C LEU A 103 -12.49 0.86 -9.42
N LEU A 104 -11.59 1.84 -9.56
CA LEU A 104 -10.25 1.74 -9.00
C LEU A 104 -10.34 1.61 -7.48
N ILE A 105 -9.69 0.59 -6.94
CA ILE A 105 -9.62 0.37 -5.50
C ILE A 105 -8.72 1.43 -4.87
N PRO A 106 -8.99 1.86 -3.62
CA PRO A 106 -8.02 2.67 -2.89
C PRO A 106 -6.74 1.87 -2.66
N ILE A 107 -5.58 2.52 -2.82
CA ILE A 107 -4.30 1.95 -2.42
C ILE A 107 -4.06 2.36 -0.97
N LEU A 108 -3.95 1.37 -0.09
CA LEU A 108 -3.74 1.58 1.33
C LEU A 108 -2.31 2.07 1.57
N GLY A 109 -2.16 3.18 2.29
CA GLY A 109 -0.87 3.73 2.68
C GLY A 109 -0.53 3.39 4.12
N GLY A 110 0.74 3.16 4.43
CA GLY A 110 1.11 3.05 5.84
C GLY A 110 2.59 3.11 6.17
N ILE A 111 2.85 2.99 7.46
CA ILE A 111 4.19 3.11 8.05
C ILE A 111 4.44 2.00 9.08
N LEU A 112 5.60 1.38 9.01
CA LEU A 112 6.02 0.31 9.92
C LEU A 112 7.30 0.73 10.63
N ALA A 113 7.28 0.68 11.96
CA ALA A 113 8.43 0.98 12.80
C ALA A 113 8.54 -0.02 13.95
N PHE A 114 9.74 -0.15 14.53
CA PHE A 114 9.93 -0.92 15.74
C PHE A 114 9.68 -0.05 16.99
N GLU A 115 10.35 1.11 17.06
CA GLU A 115 10.30 2.08 18.16
C GLU A 115 9.72 3.43 17.73
N SER A 116 9.56 4.35 18.68
CA SER A 116 9.18 5.74 18.44
C SER A 116 10.16 6.70 19.11
N ASP A 117 10.51 7.77 18.41
CA ASP A 117 11.32 8.85 18.99
C ASP A 117 10.50 9.77 19.91
N TRP A 118 9.17 9.61 19.90
CA TRP A 118 8.26 10.34 20.78
C TRP A 118 7.90 9.52 22.03
N SER A 119 7.62 10.25 23.11
CA SER A 119 7.03 9.70 24.34
C SER A 119 5.87 10.59 24.79
N PRO A 120 4.61 10.11 24.75
CA PRO A 120 4.18 8.76 24.36
C PRO A 120 4.29 8.51 22.84
N ALA A 121 4.57 7.26 22.46
CA ALA A 121 4.87 6.86 21.08
C ALA A 121 3.75 7.14 20.05
N LEU A 122 2.49 6.96 20.46
CA LEU A 122 1.28 7.21 19.66
C LEU A 122 0.52 8.43 20.19
N GLY A 123 1.25 9.46 20.62
CA GLY A 123 0.69 10.70 21.17
C GLY A 123 0.34 11.77 20.14
N GLN A 124 0.04 12.97 20.64
CA GLN A 124 -0.29 14.14 19.82
C GLN A 124 0.74 14.45 18.71
N PRO A 125 2.07 14.36 18.94
CA PRO A 125 3.04 14.64 17.88
C PRO A 125 2.88 13.73 16.65
N LEU A 126 2.52 12.45 16.85
CA LEU A 126 2.20 11.54 15.76
C LEU A 126 0.91 11.96 15.06
N ALA A 127 -0.14 12.29 15.82
CA ALA A 127 -1.41 12.75 15.26
C ALA A 127 -1.24 14.00 14.39
N ASP A 128 -0.46 14.97 14.85
CA ASP A 128 -0.16 16.21 14.12
C ASP A 128 0.63 15.90 12.83
N ALA A 129 1.63 15.02 12.90
CA ALA A 129 2.40 14.61 11.73
C ALA A 129 1.54 13.86 10.69
N LEU A 130 0.61 13.01 11.14
CA LEU A 130 -0.31 12.30 10.26
C LEU A 130 -1.33 13.25 9.60
N ALA A 131 -1.80 14.26 10.32
CA ALA A 131 -2.76 15.25 9.84
C ALA A 131 -2.17 16.23 8.80
N ALA A 132 -0.85 16.38 8.75
CA ALA A 132 -0.15 17.25 7.79
C ALA A 132 -0.04 16.67 6.37
N ALA A 133 -0.62 15.50 6.10
CA ALA A 133 -0.60 14.87 4.78
C ALA A 133 -1.46 15.64 3.76
N ASP A 134 -0.98 15.72 2.51
CA ASP A 134 -1.84 15.99 1.36
C ASP A 134 -2.75 14.78 1.07
N ASP A 135 -3.81 14.98 0.27
CA ASP A 135 -4.82 13.94 -0.03
C ASP A 135 -4.20 12.59 -0.49
N ASP A 136 -3.21 12.64 -1.40
CA ASP A 136 -2.51 11.43 -1.88
C ASP A 136 -1.55 10.83 -0.84
N GLY A 137 -1.11 11.61 0.14
CA GLY A 137 -0.12 11.22 1.14
C GLY A 137 -0.72 10.54 2.38
N VAL A 138 -2.04 10.53 2.53
CA VAL A 138 -2.71 10.02 3.75
C VAL A 138 -2.28 8.60 4.10
N LEU A 139 -1.83 8.38 5.34
CA LEU A 139 -1.50 7.05 5.85
C LEU A 139 -2.73 6.42 6.51
N ASP A 140 -3.18 5.30 5.98
CA ASP A 140 -4.33 4.55 6.47
C ASP A 140 -3.98 3.64 7.66
N PHE A 141 -2.71 3.22 7.77
CA PHE A 141 -2.24 2.33 8.83
C PHE A 141 -0.86 2.72 9.34
N GLY A 142 -0.60 2.37 10.60
CA GLY A 142 0.77 2.23 11.04
C GLY A 142 0.93 1.26 12.19
N CYS A 143 2.12 0.69 12.31
CA CYS A 143 2.48 -0.20 13.39
C CYS A 143 3.83 0.23 13.97
N VAL A 144 3.85 0.52 15.27
CA VAL A 144 5.06 0.73 16.05
C VAL A 144 5.20 -0.48 16.96
N ALA A 145 5.97 -1.48 16.54
CA ALA A 145 5.89 -2.84 17.06
C ALA A 145 6.05 -2.94 18.60
N ALA A 146 6.87 -2.07 19.21
CA ALA A 146 7.08 -2.02 20.66
C ALA A 146 5.95 -1.33 21.44
N HIS A 147 5.10 -0.53 20.79
CA HIS A 147 4.19 0.41 21.45
C HIS A 147 2.71 0.19 21.12
N GLY A 148 2.39 -0.05 19.86
CA GLY A 148 1.00 -0.09 19.40
C GLY A 148 0.84 0.04 17.89
N TYR A 149 -0.39 0.25 17.46
CA TYR A 149 -0.71 0.45 16.04
C TYR A 149 -1.85 1.45 15.90
N PHE A 150 -2.02 1.99 14.71
CA PHE A 150 -3.11 2.89 14.38
C PHE A 150 -3.72 2.55 13.02
N PHE A 151 -4.95 2.94 12.82
CA PHE A 151 -5.57 2.96 11.50
C PHE A 151 -6.52 4.14 11.35
N ARG A 152 -6.71 4.57 10.11
CA ARG A 152 -7.68 5.60 9.75
C ARG A 152 -9.04 4.96 9.52
N ASP A 153 -10.04 5.42 10.25
CA ASP A 153 -11.42 5.07 9.95
C ASP A 153 -11.84 5.73 8.63
N GLN A 154 -12.36 4.92 7.70
CA GLN A 154 -12.68 5.38 6.36
C GLN A 154 -13.99 6.20 6.30
N GLN A 155 -14.86 6.10 7.33
CA GLN A 155 -16.12 6.83 7.39
C GLN A 155 -15.95 8.20 8.03
N SER A 156 -15.25 8.27 9.17
CA SER A 156 -15.03 9.51 9.91
C SER A 156 -13.74 10.24 9.51
N GLY A 157 -12.79 9.53 8.86
CA GLY A 157 -11.45 10.04 8.55
C GLY A 157 -10.54 10.16 9.78
N THR A 158 -11.00 9.75 10.97
CA THR A 158 -10.25 9.88 12.23
C THR A 158 -9.24 8.76 12.39
N ILE A 159 -8.10 9.05 13.02
CA ILE A 159 -7.11 8.04 13.38
C ILE A 159 -7.50 7.40 14.71
N GLU A 160 -7.71 6.08 14.70
CA GLU A 160 -7.87 5.26 15.90
C GLU A 160 -6.50 4.69 16.29
N THR A 161 -6.11 4.87 17.55
CA THR A 161 -4.84 4.34 18.08
C THR A 161 -5.11 3.24 19.10
N HIS A 162 -4.29 2.20 19.07
CA HIS A 162 -4.34 1.08 20.01
C HIS A 162 -2.98 0.90 20.66
N ILE A 163 -2.93 1.14 21.97
CA ILE A 163 -1.71 1.04 22.78
C ILE A 163 -1.71 -0.31 23.50
N ALA A 164 -0.54 -0.95 23.59
CA ALA A 164 -0.30 -2.23 24.24
C ALA A 164 -0.96 -3.46 23.57
N GLY A 165 -0.69 -4.66 24.10
CA GLY A 165 -1.17 -5.94 23.55
C GLY A 165 -0.18 -6.57 22.56
N LYS A 166 -0.67 -6.96 21.36
CA LYS A 166 0.13 -7.59 20.30
C LYS A 166 0.10 -6.70 19.03
N PRO A 167 0.91 -5.62 18.96
CA PRO A 167 0.76 -4.59 17.93
C PRO A 167 0.84 -5.12 16.50
N ALA A 168 1.83 -5.96 16.20
CA ALA A 168 2.00 -6.54 14.87
C ALA A 168 0.82 -7.43 14.45
N THR A 169 0.24 -8.19 15.40
CA THR A 169 -0.94 -9.02 15.15
C THR A 169 -2.19 -8.19 14.95
N GLY A 170 -2.39 -7.15 15.78
CA GLY A 170 -3.51 -6.22 15.64
C GLY A 170 -3.49 -5.48 14.30
N PHE A 171 -2.32 -4.97 13.92
CA PHE A 171 -2.07 -4.40 12.59
C PHE A 171 -2.40 -5.40 11.47
N LEU A 172 -1.87 -6.63 11.53
CA LEU A 172 -2.10 -7.64 10.51
C LEU A 172 -3.59 -7.95 10.32
N PHE A 173 -4.34 -8.12 11.41
CA PHE A 173 -5.77 -8.41 11.32
C PHE A 173 -6.56 -7.25 10.73
N ARG A 174 -6.22 -6.00 11.10
CA ARG A 174 -6.84 -4.81 10.49
C ARG A 174 -6.50 -4.69 9.02
N LEU A 175 -5.24 -4.94 8.63
CA LEU A 175 -4.83 -4.94 7.24
C LEU A 175 -5.61 -5.99 6.43
N ILE A 176 -5.70 -7.23 6.91
CA ILE A 176 -6.46 -8.30 6.24
C ILE A 176 -7.93 -7.90 6.08
N SER A 177 -8.56 -7.37 7.13
CA SER A 177 -9.95 -6.93 7.08
C SER A 177 -10.17 -5.85 6.02
N GLN A 178 -9.24 -4.92 5.86
CA GLN A 178 -9.36 -3.82 4.89
C GLN A 178 -9.07 -4.30 3.47
N LEU A 179 -8.08 -5.18 3.28
CA LEU A 179 -7.81 -5.82 1.99
C LEU A 179 -8.99 -6.66 1.47
N GLN A 180 -9.82 -7.21 2.35
CA GLN A 180 -11.04 -7.95 1.95
C GLN A 180 -12.06 -7.04 1.25
N PHE A 181 -12.19 -5.78 1.70
CA PHE A 181 -13.10 -4.80 1.07
C PHE A 181 -12.60 -4.35 -0.31
N SER A 182 -11.29 -4.35 -0.55
CA SER A 182 -10.72 -4.07 -1.88
C SER A 182 -11.10 -5.14 -2.92
N GLY A 183 -11.43 -6.36 -2.49
CA GLY A 183 -11.69 -7.48 -3.40
C GLY A 183 -10.48 -7.77 -4.30
N THR A 184 -10.72 -8.03 -5.59
CA THR A 184 -9.65 -8.20 -6.60
C THR A 184 -9.29 -6.89 -7.29
N VAL A 185 -8.03 -6.69 -7.65
CA VAL A 185 -7.58 -5.57 -8.50
C VAL A 185 -8.42 -5.42 -9.77
N PRO A 186 -8.51 -4.19 -10.34
CA PRO A 186 -9.09 -4.00 -11.67
C PRO A 186 -8.35 -4.81 -12.73
N MET A 187 -9.03 -5.13 -13.84
CA MET A 187 -8.41 -5.83 -14.95
C MET A 187 -7.51 -4.86 -15.72
N ILE A 188 -6.20 -5.08 -15.64
CA ILE A 188 -5.17 -4.28 -16.30
C ILE A 188 -5.28 -4.33 -17.84
N ASP A 189 -5.09 -3.18 -18.49
CA ASP A 189 -4.87 -3.10 -19.93
C ASP A 189 -3.38 -3.28 -20.24
N VAL A 190 -2.97 -4.52 -20.49
CA VAL A 190 -1.57 -4.85 -20.83
C VAL A 190 -1.13 -4.18 -22.15
N GLN A 191 -2.05 -3.91 -23.08
CA GLN A 191 -1.71 -3.25 -24.34
C GLN A 191 -1.36 -1.77 -24.15
N ALA A 192 -1.84 -1.15 -23.07
CA ALA A 192 -1.37 0.19 -22.69
C ALA A 192 0.14 0.21 -22.40
N TYR A 193 0.67 -0.85 -21.78
CA TYR A 193 2.10 -1.02 -21.51
C TYR A 193 2.90 -1.47 -22.73
N ALA A 194 2.28 -2.22 -23.65
CA ALA A 194 2.96 -2.70 -24.87
C ALA A 194 3.46 -1.57 -25.79
N ARG A 195 2.94 -0.35 -25.65
CA ARG A 195 3.40 0.85 -26.38
C ARG A 195 4.89 1.14 -26.18
N TRP A 196 5.47 0.68 -25.07
CA TRP A 196 6.87 0.85 -24.73
C TRP A 196 7.80 -0.19 -25.36
N LEU A 197 7.27 -1.19 -26.09
CA LEU A 197 8.09 -2.22 -26.75
C LEU A 197 8.75 -1.75 -28.06
N THR A 198 8.25 -0.67 -28.65
CA THR A 198 8.69 -0.16 -29.96
C THR A 198 9.55 1.10 -29.87
N ILE A 199 10.07 1.41 -28.68
CA ILE A 199 10.96 2.55 -28.42
C ILE A 199 12.40 2.05 -28.41
#